data_AF-A0A2E7D017-F1
#
_entry.id   AF-A0A2E7D017-F1
#
_cell.length_a   1.000
_cell.length_b   1.000
_cell.length_c   1.000
_cell.angle_alpha   90.00
_cell.angle_beta   90.00
_cell.angle_gamma   90.00
#
_symmetry.space_group_name_H-M   'P 1'
#
loop_
_entity.id
_entity.type
_entity.pdbx_description
1 polymer ?
#
loop_
_entity_poly.entity_id
_entity_poly.type
_entity_poly.pdbx_seq_one_letter_code
_entity_poly.pdbx_strand_id
1 'polypeptide(L)' 'MLSAQTREERSLEAARGYLILNMGNHALRELRQINEPLECAYERHCLMGEAHRCNNNIIDALASFEKA' A
#
# COMPACT_ATOMS: atom_id res chain seq x y z
N MET A 1 0.04 22.50 10.82
CA MET A 1 0.88 21.53 10.10
C MET A 1 0.39 20.14 10.48
N LEU A 2 -0.34 19.45 9.59
CA LEU A 2 -0.49 18.00 9.72
C LEU A 2 0.88 17.42 9.38
N SER A 3 1.53 16.72 10.31
CA SER A 3 2.85 16.15 10.07
C SER A 3 2.78 15.18 8.88
N ALA A 4 3.90 15.01 8.16
CA ALA A 4 3.99 14.05 7.06
C ALA A 4 3.49 12.65 7.49
N GLN A 5 3.79 12.27 8.72
CA GLN A 5 3.34 11.05 9.40
C GLN A 5 1.81 10.87 9.35
N THR A 6 1.03 11.92 9.64
CA THR A 6 -0.45 11.83 9.58
C THR A 6 -0.98 11.67 8.16
N ARG A 7 -0.24 12.12 7.14
CA ARG A 7 -0.65 11.94 5.75
C ARG A 7 -0.42 10.49 5.28
N GLU A 8 0.69 9.90 5.68
CA GLU A 8 1.05 8.52 5.32
C GLU A 8 0.12 7.51 5.98
N GLU A 9 -0.16 7.68 7.27
CA GLU A 9 -1.13 6.87 8.01
C GLU A 9 -2.51 6.88 7.34
N ARG A 10 -2.96 8.04 6.87
CA ARG A 10 -4.23 8.17 6.13
C ARG A 10 -4.20 7.43 4.79
N SER A 11 -3.07 7.47 4.06
CA SER A 11 -2.93 6.72 2.81
C SER A 11 -2.91 5.20 3.06
N LEU A 12 -2.29 4.73 4.15
CA LEU A 12 -2.33 3.32 4.56
C LEU A 12 -3.75 2.89 4.95
N GLU A 13 -4.46 3.70 5.74
CA GLU A 13 -5.84 3.45 6.13
C GLU A 13 -6.78 3.41 4.91
N ALA A 14 -6.63 4.35 3.99
CA ALA A 14 -7.39 4.37 2.74
C ALA A 14 -7.10 3.13 1.88
N ALA A 15 -5.83 2.73 1.75
CA ALA A 15 -5.45 1.53 1.02
C ALA A 15 -6.09 0.25 1.62
N ARG A 16 -6.08 0.12 2.95
CA ARG A 16 -6.77 -0.98 3.66
C ARG A 16 -8.26 -0.98 3.36
N GLY A 17 -8.91 0.17 3.39
CA GLY A 17 -10.33 0.32 3.02
C GLY A 17 -10.62 -0.13 1.59
N TYR A 18 -9.79 0.27 0.63
CA TYR A 18 -9.94 -0.17 -0.77
C TYR A 18 -9.74 -1.68 -0.94
N LEU A 19 -8.82 -2.30 -0.21
CA LEU A 19 -8.61 -3.75 -0.26
C LEU A 19 -9.81 -4.54 0.28
N ILE A 20 -10.44 -4.08 1.36
CA ILE A 20 -11.70 -4.67 1.86
C ILE A 20 -12.79 -4.68 0.78
N LEU A 21 -12.81 -3.65 -0.08
CA LEU A 21 -13.73 -3.51 -1.19
C LEU A 21 -13.26 -4.20 -2.50
N ASN A 22 -12.16 -4.96 -2.45
CA ASN A 22 -11.50 -5.58 -3.63
C ASN A 22 -11.12 -4.57 -4.73
N MET A 23 -10.76 -3.34 -4.34
CA MET A 23 -10.39 -2.25 -5.25
C MET A 23 -8.86 -2.10 -5.31
N GLY A 24 -8.15 -3.15 -5.73
CA GLY A 24 -6.67 -3.20 -5.73
C GLY A 24 -5.99 -2.01 -6.42
N ASN A 25 -6.49 -1.57 -7.59
CA ASN A 25 -5.94 -0.39 -8.28
C ASN A 25 -6.02 0.92 -7.48
N HIS A 26 -7.08 1.10 -6.67
CA HIS A 26 -7.23 2.29 -5.83
C HIS A 26 -6.29 2.22 -4.64
N ALA A 27 -6.15 1.05 -4.02
CA ALA A 27 -5.16 0.83 -2.97
C ALA A 27 -3.73 1.15 -3.47
N LEU A 28 -3.34 0.66 -4.65
CA LEU A 28 -2.03 0.97 -5.25
C LEU A 28 -1.82 2.46 -5.48
N ARG A 29 -2.86 3.20 -5.88
CA ARG A 29 -2.78 4.64 -6.10
C ARG A 29 -2.50 5.39 -4.79
N GLU A 30 -3.09 4.98 -3.68
CA GLU A 30 -2.81 5.59 -2.36
C GLU A 30 -1.41 5.24 -1.88
N LEU A 31 -1.00 3.97 -1.97
CA LEU A 31 0.31 3.51 -1.50
C LEU A 31 1.49 4.17 -2.24
N ARG A 32 1.31 4.52 -3.52
CA ARG A 32 2.32 5.24 -4.32
C ARG A 32 2.53 6.69 -3.90
N GLN A 33 1.64 7.27 -3.10
CA GLN A 33 1.81 8.65 -2.60
C GLN A 33 2.73 8.74 -1.37
N ILE A 34 3.09 7.58 -0.78
CA ILE A 34 3.96 7.50 0.39
C ILE A 34 5.42 7.59 -0.07
N ASN A 35 6.01 8.78 0.08
CA ASN A 35 7.33 9.14 -0.45
C ASN A 35 8.50 8.76 0.48
N GLU A 36 8.30 8.61 1.79
CA GLU A 36 9.37 8.32 2.75
C GLU A 36 9.16 6.94 3.41
N PRO A 37 10.15 6.03 3.42
CA PRO A 37 9.99 4.80 4.19
C PRO A 37 11.24 4.44 5.00
N LEU A 38 11.17 4.65 6.32
CA LEU A 38 11.93 3.84 7.28
C LEU A 38 10.99 3.15 8.27
N GLU A 39 9.99 3.83 8.83
CA GLU A 39 9.05 3.22 9.80
C GLU A 39 7.93 2.40 9.14
N CYS A 40 7.30 2.90 8.07
CA CYS A 40 6.14 2.25 7.45
C CYS A 40 6.47 1.38 6.22
N ALA A 41 7.76 1.11 5.98
CA ALA A 41 8.23 0.43 4.76
C ALA A 41 7.61 -0.96 4.60
N TYR A 42 7.65 -1.76 5.66
CA TYR A 42 7.14 -3.13 5.71
C TYR A 42 5.64 -3.17 5.39
N GLU A 43 4.83 -2.41 6.13
CA GLU A 43 3.38 -2.38 5.97
C GLU A 43 2.96 -1.92 4.57
N ARG A 44 3.61 -0.88 4.04
CA ARG A 44 3.35 -0.41 2.67
C ARG A 44 3.59 -1.53 1.65
N HIS A 45 4.71 -2.25 1.76
CA HIS A 45 5.05 -3.31 0.83
C HIS A 45 4.13 -4.53 0.94
N CYS A 46 3.69 -4.90 2.14
CA CYS A 46 2.64 -5.90 2.35
C CYS A 46 1.32 -5.50 1.65
N LEU A 47 0.85 -4.27 1.87
CA LEU A 47 -0.40 -3.78 1.26
C LEU A 47 -0.29 -3.68 -0.27
N MET A 48 0.90 -3.33 -0.80
CA MET A 48 1.13 -3.36 -2.26
C MET A 48 1.03 -4.78 -2.80
N GLY A 49 1.61 -5.76 -2.11
CA GLY A 49 1.52 -7.17 -2.49
C GLY A 49 0.08 -7.67 -2.51
N GLU A 50 -0.71 -7.33 -1.49
CA GLU A 50 -2.14 -7.66 -1.44
C GLU A 50 -2.93 -6.98 -2.56
N ALA A 51 -2.63 -5.72 -2.87
CA ALA A 51 -3.30 -5.00 -3.94
C ALA A 51 -2.99 -5.58 -5.32
N HIS A 52 -1.74 -5.98 -5.56
CA HIS A 52 -1.36 -6.70 -6.77
C HIS A 52 -2.03 -8.09 -6.85
N ARG A 53 -2.09 -8.83 -5.73
CA ARG A 53 -2.82 -10.11 -5.65
C ARG A 53 -4.31 -9.94 -5.96
N CYS A 54 -4.94 -8.90 -5.42
CA CYS A 54 -6.34 -8.55 -5.67
C CYS A 54 -6.61 -8.31 -7.17
N ASN A 55 -5.63 -7.74 -7.88
CA ASN A 55 -5.70 -7.51 -9.32
C ASN A 55 -5.24 -8.73 -10.18
N ASN A 56 -4.97 -9.89 -9.58
CA ASN A 56 -4.37 -11.07 -10.24
C ASN A 56 -2.97 -10.83 -10.85
N ASN A 57 -2.25 -9.79 -10.42
CA ASN A 57 -0.89 -9.51 -10.84
C ASN A 57 0.11 -10.25 -9.94
N ILE A 58 0.22 -11.57 -10.11
CA ILE A 58 0.97 -12.45 -9.20
C ILE A 58 2.46 -12.10 -9.12
N ILE A 59 3.09 -11.75 -10.26
CA ILE A 59 4.52 -11.42 -10.31
C ILE A 59 4.81 -10.18 -9.45
N ASP A 60 4.03 -9.12 -9.64
CA ASP A 60 4.18 -7.88 -8.88
C ASP A 60 3.85 -8.06 -7.39
N ALA A 61 2.90 -8.97 -7.09
CA ALA A 61 2.55 -9.30 -5.72
C ALA A 61 3.74 -9.92 -4.98
N LEU A 62 4.36 -10.94 -5.57
CA LEU A 62 5.57 -11.58 -5.02
C LEU A 62 6.71 -10.58 -4.85
N ALA A 63 7.00 -9.79 -5.88
CA ALA A 63 8.04 -8.77 -5.83
C ALA A 63 7.80 -7.70 -4.76
N SER A 64 6.54 -7.45 -4.38
CA SER A 64 6.19 -6.53 -3.30
C SER A 64 6.36 -7.19 -1.93
N PHE A 65 5.96 -8.45 -1.77
CA PHE A 65 6.15 -9.19 -0.53
C PHE A 65 7.63 -9.45 -0.22
N GLU A 66 8.47 -9.66 -1.22
CA GLU A 66 9.93 -9.80 -1.04
C GLU A 66 10.60 -8.51 -0.55
N LYS A 67 9.97 -7.35 -0.78
CA LYS A 67 10.48 -6.03 -0.36
C LYS A 67 9.97 -5.59 1.01
N ALA A 68 8.98 -6.29 1.56
CA ALA A 68 8.46 -6.03 2.90
C ALA A 68 9.48 -6.53 3.92
#